data_AF-A0ABD1J942-F1
#
_entry.id   AF-A0ABD1J942-F1
#
_cell.length_a   1.000
_cell.length_b   1.000
_cell.length_c   1.000
_cell.angle_alpha   90.00
_cell.angle_beta   90.00
_cell.angle_gamma   90.00
#
_symmetry.space_group_name_H-M   'P 1'
#
loop_
_entity.id
_entity.type
_entity.pdbx_description
1 polymer ?
#
loop_
_entity_poly.entity_id
_entity_poly.type
_entity_poly.pdbx_seq_one_letter_code
_entity_poly.pdbx_strand_id
1 'polypeptide(L)'
;MYNNESAGPALEEFLGLLGQRVRLKGFTKYRAQLDNKTDSTGTHSLYTTYKDYELMFHVSTLLPYTPNNKQQLLRKRHIGNDIVTIVFQEPGAQPFTPKNIRSHFQHVFVIVKVHNPCTENVCYSVAVSRSKDVPPFGPPIPKGVTFPKSAVFRDFLLAKVINGENAAHKSEKFRAMATRTRQEYLKDLAENFVSTATVDSAVKFSFITLGAKKKERSKPRKDAHLHSVGAVTWGVLARDFGQSADVACLLAVSNEFIVLVEEESKNVVFNCSCRDVIGWTSTVGIVKVFYERGECVMFSALENCAEDIREIVQRLEVGYSVEKNTPSLPANPQH
;
A
#
# COMPACT_ATOMS: atom_id res chain seq x y z
N MET A 1 -24.84 14.69 10.60
CA MET A 1 -24.58 13.41 9.91
C MET A 1 -24.80 12.21 10.82
N TYR A 2 -24.18 12.14 12.00
CA TYR A 2 -24.22 10.92 12.84
C TYR A 2 -25.43 10.79 13.79
N ASN A 3 -26.37 11.75 13.81
CA ASN A 3 -27.46 11.79 14.80
C ASN A 3 -28.76 11.09 14.38
N ASN A 4 -28.82 10.48 13.18
CA ASN A 4 -30.03 9.78 12.75
C ASN A 4 -30.25 8.53 13.60
N GLU A 5 -31.37 8.45 14.32
CA GLU A 5 -31.62 7.35 15.27
C GLU A 5 -32.11 6.08 14.57
N SER A 6 -33.06 6.22 13.64
CA SER A 6 -33.66 5.12 12.89
C SER A 6 -33.47 5.28 11.39
N ALA A 7 -33.50 4.16 10.67
CA ALA A 7 -33.55 4.14 9.22
C ALA A 7 -35.00 4.32 8.75
N GLY A 8 -35.22 5.21 7.77
CA GLY A 8 -36.49 5.30 7.06
C GLY A 8 -36.66 4.15 6.06
N PRO A 9 -37.88 3.96 5.52
CA PRO A 9 -38.17 2.89 4.54
C PRO A 9 -37.29 2.94 3.29
N ALA A 10 -36.97 4.14 2.81
CA ALA A 10 -36.11 4.33 1.64
C ALA A 10 -34.68 3.85 1.88
N LEU A 11 -34.14 4.10 3.10
CA LEU A 11 -32.82 3.61 3.48
C LEU A 11 -32.82 2.09 3.68
N GLU A 12 -33.82 1.52 4.33
CA GLU A 12 -33.93 0.06 4.51
C GLU A 12 -34.02 -0.67 3.15
N GLU A 13 -34.79 -0.13 2.20
CA GLU A 13 -34.84 -0.66 0.82
C GLU A 13 -33.45 -0.65 0.15
N PHE A 14 -32.70 0.44 0.30
CA PHE A 14 -31.36 0.57 -0.25
C PHE A 14 -30.33 -0.35 0.44
N LEU A 15 -30.41 -0.51 1.77
CA LEU A 15 -29.55 -1.43 2.51
C LEU A 15 -29.81 -2.88 2.08
N GLY A 16 -31.08 -3.25 1.86
CA GLY A 16 -31.45 -4.58 1.35
C GLY A 16 -30.92 -4.87 -0.06
N LEU A 17 -30.70 -3.84 -0.88
CA LEU A 17 -30.03 -3.98 -2.18
C LEU A 17 -28.52 -4.25 -2.02
N LEU A 18 -27.87 -3.62 -1.04
CA LEU A 18 -26.41 -3.66 -0.90
C LEU A 18 -25.90 -4.98 -0.31
N GLY A 19 -26.62 -5.55 0.64
CA GLY A 19 -26.15 -6.75 1.34
C GLY A 19 -27.19 -7.36 2.26
N GLN A 20 -26.74 -8.30 3.08
CA GLN A 20 -27.56 -9.00 4.05
C GLN A 20 -27.40 -8.39 5.44
N ARG A 21 -28.51 -8.20 6.14
CA ARG A 21 -28.50 -7.84 7.56
C ARG A 21 -28.08 -9.06 8.38
N VAL A 22 -27.00 -8.94 9.12
CA VAL A 22 -26.40 -10.04 9.90
C VAL A 22 -26.37 -9.69 11.39
N ARG A 23 -26.61 -10.68 12.26
CA ARG A 23 -26.41 -10.54 13.71
C ARG A 23 -24.91 -10.50 13.98
N LEU A 24 -24.47 -9.51 14.76
CA LEU A 24 -23.04 -9.37 15.12
C LEU A 24 -22.61 -10.38 16.18
N LYS A 25 -23.44 -10.63 17.19
CA LYS A 25 -23.16 -11.62 18.23
C LYS A 25 -22.94 -13.01 17.62
N GLY A 26 -21.75 -13.57 17.83
CA GLY A 26 -21.37 -14.88 17.25
C GLY A 26 -21.00 -14.85 15.77
N PHE A 27 -20.93 -13.68 15.12
CA PHE A 27 -20.49 -13.57 13.73
C PHE A 27 -19.01 -13.93 13.60
N THR A 28 -18.70 -14.84 12.67
CA THR A 28 -17.37 -15.44 12.52
C THR A 28 -16.58 -14.93 11.31
N LYS A 29 -17.22 -14.21 10.39
CA LYS A 29 -16.58 -13.66 9.19
C LYS A 29 -15.95 -12.29 9.44
N TYR A 30 -15.49 -11.62 8.39
CA TYR A 30 -14.92 -10.27 8.48
C TYR A 30 -15.89 -9.27 9.13
N ARG A 31 -15.49 -8.73 10.28
CA ARG A 31 -16.35 -7.90 11.13
C ARG A 31 -15.96 -6.42 11.23
N ALA A 32 -14.92 -5.98 10.51
CA ALA A 32 -14.46 -4.59 10.50
C ALA A 32 -14.40 -3.92 11.89
N GLN A 33 -13.85 -4.62 12.89
CA GLN A 33 -13.75 -4.15 14.28
C GLN A 33 -15.07 -3.94 15.04
N LEU A 34 -16.22 -4.34 14.47
CA LEU A 34 -17.48 -4.43 15.21
C LEU A 34 -17.41 -5.55 16.26
N ASP A 35 -18.05 -5.33 17.39
CA ASP A 35 -18.12 -6.27 18.50
C ASP A 35 -19.06 -7.43 18.18
N ASN A 36 -18.57 -8.65 18.38
CA ASN A 36 -19.32 -9.88 18.19
C ASN A 36 -19.62 -10.65 19.49
N LYS A 37 -19.38 -10.04 20.66
CA LYS A 37 -19.55 -10.68 21.97
C LYS A 37 -20.65 -10.05 22.81
N THR A 38 -20.65 -8.73 22.96
CA THR A 38 -21.49 -8.01 23.95
C THR A 38 -22.49 -7.03 23.35
N ASP A 39 -22.64 -7.01 22.03
CA ASP A 39 -23.52 -6.09 21.27
C ASP A 39 -23.17 -4.60 21.49
N SER A 40 -21.95 -4.30 21.94
CA SER A 40 -21.50 -2.95 22.28
C SER A 40 -21.40 -2.00 21.08
N THR A 41 -21.34 -2.54 19.87
CA THR A 41 -21.37 -1.79 18.60
C THR A 41 -22.70 -1.97 17.86
N GLY A 42 -23.77 -2.29 18.56
CA GLY A 42 -25.07 -2.62 17.98
C GLY A 42 -25.27 -4.12 17.83
N THR A 43 -26.51 -4.52 17.53
CA THR A 43 -26.88 -5.94 17.46
C THR A 43 -26.70 -6.53 16.06
N HIS A 44 -26.84 -5.70 15.03
CA HIS A 44 -26.80 -6.10 13.63
C HIS A 44 -25.95 -5.13 12.83
N SER A 45 -25.48 -5.62 11.69
CA SER A 45 -24.83 -4.80 10.67
C SER A 45 -25.26 -5.28 9.28
N LEU A 46 -24.75 -4.62 8.24
CA LEU A 46 -24.91 -5.07 6.86
C LEU A 46 -23.59 -5.68 6.37
N TYR A 47 -23.68 -6.87 5.78
CA TYR A 47 -22.53 -7.60 5.27
C TYR A 47 -22.83 -8.16 3.87
N THR A 48 -21.84 -8.19 3.00
CA THR A 48 -21.93 -8.88 1.71
C THR A 48 -20.57 -9.40 1.28
N THR A 49 -20.59 -10.41 0.41
CA THR A 49 -19.44 -10.74 -0.43
C THR A 49 -19.65 -10.15 -1.83
N TYR A 50 -18.57 -9.73 -2.46
CA TYR A 50 -18.55 -9.29 -3.86
C TYR A 50 -17.24 -9.73 -4.50
N LYS A 51 -17.34 -10.71 -5.40
CA LYS A 51 -16.17 -11.49 -5.86
C LYS A 51 -15.47 -12.08 -4.63
N ASP A 52 -14.15 -11.92 -4.54
CA ASP A 52 -13.34 -12.39 -3.41
C ASP A 52 -13.20 -11.37 -2.27
N TYR A 53 -13.98 -10.27 -2.30
CA TYR A 53 -13.99 -9.27 -1.23
C TYR A 53 -15.12 -9.54 -0.25
N GLU A 54 -14.79 -9.48 1.05
CA GLU A 54 -15.75 -9.39 2.14
C GLU A 54 -15.95 -7.92 2.52
N LEU A 55 -17.19 -7.45 2.55
CA LEU A 55 -17.53 -6.08 2.93
C LEU A 55 -18.44 -6.09 4.16
N MET A 56 -18.00 -5.36 5.19
CA MET A 56 -18.79 -5.06 6.37
C MET A 56 -19.07 -3.57 6.40
N PHE A 57 -20.34 -3.17 6.48
CA PHE A 57 -20.73 -1.76 6.44
C PHE A 57 -20.96 -1.21 7.84
N HIS A 58 -20.35 -0.07 8.16
CA HIS A 58 -20.68 0.71 9.34
C HIS A 58 -21.94 1.57 9.10
N VAL A 59 -23.12 0.99 9.26
CA VAL A 59 -24.39 1.70 9.05
C VAL A 59 -24.72 2.57 10.27
N SER A 60 -24.81 3.89 10.08
CA SER A 60 -24.97 4.86 11.19
C SER A 60 -26.19 4.57 12.08
N THR A 61 -27.31 4.16 11.50
CA THR A 61 -28.56 3.83 12.22
C THR A 61 -28.54 2.46 12.89
N LEU A 62 -27.58 1.58 12.55
CA LEU A 62 -27.38 0.29 13.22
C LEU A 62 -26.34 0.35 14.34
N LEU A 63 -25.52 1.40 14.36
CA LEU A 63 -24.59 1.68 15.45
C LEU A 63 -25.32 2.36 16.62
N PRO A 64 -24.87 2.13 17.87
CA PRO A 64 -25.50 2.69 19.06
C PRO A 64 -25.63 4.21 18.99
N TYR A 65 -26.80 4.70 19.40
CA TYR A 65 -27.07 6.13 19.57
C TYR A 65 -26.85 6.54 21.03
N THR A 66 -26.28 7.72 21.26
CA THR A 66 -26.13 8.29 22.60
C THR A 66 -26.81 9.65 22.66
N PRO A 67 -28.01 9.77 23.29
CA PRO A 67 -28.83 10.99 23.26
C PRO A 67 -28.11 12.28 23.70
N ASN A 68 -27.19 12.18 24.67
CA ASN A 68 -26.48 13.33 25.23
C ASN A 68 -25.12 13.61 24.57
N ASN A 69 -24.75 12.87 23.53
CA ASN A 69 -23.49 13.04 22.82
C ASN A 69 -23.73 13.61 21.43
N LYS A 70 -23.77 14.94 21.31
CA LYS A 70 -23.99 15.62 20.01
C LYS A 70 -22.98 15.21 18.93
N GLN A 71 -21.78 14.76 19.31
CA GLN A 71 -20.74 14.31 18.37
C GLN A 71 -20.89 12.84 17.96
N GLN A 72 -21.69 12.04 18.69
CA GLN A 72 -21.89 10.60 18.48
C GLN A 72 -20.55 9.86 18.30
N LEU A 73 -19.66 10.02 19.29
CA LEU A 73 -18.28 9.54 19.20
C LEU A 73 -18.17 8.04 18.89
N LEU A 74 -19.10 7.21 19.39
CA LEU A 74 -19.13 5.77 19.09
C LEU A 74 -19.35 5.50 17.60
N ARG A 75 -20.27 6.24 16.96
CA ARG A 75 -20.51 6.15 15.51
C ARG A 75 -19.33 6.71 14.73
N LYS A 76 -18.82 7.87 15.16
CA LYS A 76 -17.67 8.53 14.54
C LYS A 76 -16.40 7.68 14.64
N ARG A 77 -16.22 6.89 15.69
CA ARG A 77 -15.06 6.01 15.86
C ARG A 77 -14.97 4.94 14.77
N HIS A 78 -16.10 4.43 14.30
CA HIS A 78 -16.13 3.47 13.20
C HIS A 78 -16.15 4.21 11.87
N ILE A 79 -17.24 4.94 11.59
CA ILE A 79 -17.46 5.59 10.28
C ILE A 79 -16.39 6.65 9.97
N GLY A 80 -15.96 7.40 10.98
CA GLY A 80 -14.95 8.43 10.82
C GLY A 80 -13.55 7.88 10.57
N ASN A 81 -13.31 6.59 10.79
CA ASN A 81 -12.05 5.92 10.48
C ASN A 81 -12.11 5.13 9.17
N ASP A 82 -13.26 5.07 8.51
CA ASP A 82 -13.38 4.47 7.19
C ASP A 82 -12.75 5.38 6.12
N ILE A 83 -12.18 4.77 5.08
CA ILE A 83 -11.57 5.50 3.96
C ILE A 83 -12.65 6.01 2.99
N VAL A 84 -13.64 5.14 2.70
CA VAL A 84 -14.75 5.40 1.79
C VAL A 84 -16.05 5.42 2.59
N THR A 85 -16.89 6.44 2.37
CA THR A 85 -18.19 6.57 3.03
C THR A 85 -19.29 6.74 2.01
N ILE A 86 -20.34 5.90 2.08
CA ILE A 86 -21.56 6.09 1.29
C ILE A 86 -22.47 7.08 2.02
N VAL A 87 -22.91 8.11 1.32
CA VAL A 87 -23.86 9.11 1.83
C VAL A 87 -25.19 8.92 1.11
N PHE A 88 -26.15 8.30 1.79
CA PHE A 88 -27.50 8.14 1.27
C PHE A 88 -28.32 9.42 1.48
N GLN A 89 -28.99 9.91 0.43
CA GLN A 89 -29.80 11.12 0.45
C GLN A 89 -31.23 10.83 0.01
N GLU A 90 -32.18 11.07 0.92
CA GLU A 90 -33.62 11.02 0.63
C GLU A 90 -34.09 12.29 -0.12
N PRO A 91 -35.28 12.25 -0.75
CA PRO A 91 -35.86 13.44 -1.38
C PRO A 91 -35.96 14.61 -0.40
N GLY A 92 -35.53 15.79 -0.83
CA GLY A 92 -35.49 17.00 0.01
C GLY A 92 -34.23 17.16 0.87
N ALA A 93 -33.30 16.20 0.87
CA ALA A 93 -32.02 16.34 1.56
C ALA A 93 -31.19 17.52 1.01
N GLN A 94 -30.55 18.27 1.91
CA GLN A 94 -29.65 19.37 1.54
C GLN A 94 -28.40 18.85 0.80
N PRO A 95 -27.77 19.65 -0.08
CA PRO A 95 -26.54 19.28 -0.76
C PRO A 95 -25.44 18.84 0.21
N PHE A 96 -24.82 17.69 -0.05
CA PHE A 96 -23.72 17.19 0.76
C PHE A 96 -22.42 17.94 0.41
N THR A 97 -21.66 18.33 1.45
CA THR A 97 -20.31 18.87 1.30
C THR A 97 -19.36 18.20 2.29
N PRO A 98 -18.21 17.67 1.84
CA PRO A 98 -17.23 17.05 2.75
C PRO A 98 -16.48 18.09 3.59
N LYS A 99 -16.59 19.39 3.29
CA LYS A 99 -15.82 20.46 3.96
C LYS A 99 -16.00 20.49 5.49
N ASN A 100 -17.16 20.04 5.97
CA ASN A 100 -17.49 20.03 7.39
C ASN A 100 -17.13 18.71 8.09
N ILE A 101 -16.61 17.72 7.36
CA ILE A 101 -16.20 16.43 7.90
C ILE A 101 -14.74 16.49 8.34
N ARG A 102 -14.53 16.52 9.66
CA ARG A 102 -13.20 16.46 10.27
C ARG A 102 -12.82 15.00 10.55
N SER A 103 -12.19 14.36 9.56
CA SER A 103 -11.59 13.03 9.66
C SER A 103 -10.22 12.99 8.98
N HIS A 104 -9.28 12.24 9.57
CA HIS A 104 -8.00 11.94 8.93
C HIS A 104 -8.05 10.76 7.96
N PHE A 105 -9.12 9.97 7.96
CA PHE A 105 -9.24 8.73 7.18
C PHE A 105 -10.24 8.83 6.05
N GLN A 106 -11.35 9.55 6.21
CA GLN A 106 -12.37 9.68 5.17
C GLN A 106 -11.86 10.56 4.03
N HIS A 107 -11.54 9.95 2.88
CA HIS A 107 -11.05 10.66 1.69
C HIS A 107 -11.96 10.51 0.48
N VAL A 108 -12.90 9.57 0.51
CA VAL A 108 -13.84 9.33 -0.59
C VAL A 108 -15.26 9.27 -0.05
N PHE A 109 -16.15 10.06 -0.63
CA PHE A 109 -17.58 10.06 -0.35
C PHE A 109 -18.33 9.69 -1.62
N VAL A 110 -19.10 8.61 -1.56
CA VAL A 110 -20.01 8.19 -2.65
C VAL A 110 -21.41 8.61 -2.25
N ILE A 111 -21.94 9.65 -2.89
CA ILE A 111 -23.25 10.21 -2.61
C ILE A 111 -24.27 9.47 -3.47
N VAL A 112 -25.27 8.86 -2.83
CA VAL A 112 -26.36 8.14 -3.49
C VAL A 112 -27.66 8.83 -3.14
N LYS A 113 -28.27 9.50 -4.11
CA LYS A 113 -29.58 10.15 -3.96
C LYS A 113 -30.66 9.24 -4.54
N VAL A 114 -31.68 8.93 -3.75
CA VAL A 114 -32.83 8.13 -4.21
C VAL A 114 -33.91 9.02 -4.82
N HIS A 115 -34.57 8.51 -5.85
CA HIS A 115 -35.76 9.09 -6.49
C HIS A 115 -36.88 8.05 -6.49
N ASN A 116 -38.11 8.49 -6.25
CA ASN A 116 -39.30 7.64 -6.14
C ASN A 116 -39.10 6.44 -5.19
N PRO A 117 -38.59 6.66 -3.96
CA PRO A 117 -38.31 5.57 -3.02
C PRO A 117 -39.58 4.77 -2.70
N CYS A 118 -39.43 3.48 -2.37
CA CYS A 118 -40.53 2.60 -2.00
C CYS A 118 -41.60 2.42 -3.10
N THR A 119 -41.20 2.57 -4.37
CA THR A 119 -42.06 2.34 -5.55
C THR A 119 -41.35 1.42 -6.55
N GLU A 120 -42.07 0.85 -7.51
CA GLU A 120 -41.49 0.02 -8.57
C GLU A 120 -40.52 0.80 -9.48
N ASN A 121 -40.68 2.12 -9.57
CA ASN A 121 -39.87 3.01 -10.41
C ASN A 121 -38.72 3.68 -9.63
N VAL A 122 -38.29 3.08 -8.52
CA VAL A 122 -37.18 3.59 -7.71
C VAL A 122 -35.88 3.61 -8.51
N CYS A 123 -35.20 4.77 -8.50
CA CYS A 123 -33.90 4.92 -9.14
C CYS A 123 -32.96 5.79 -8.31
N TYR A 124 -31.66 5.69 -8.60
CA TYR A 124 -30.60 6.31 -7.81
C TYR A 124 -29.70 7.17 -8.69
N SER A 125 -29.37 8.38 -8.25
CA SER A 125 -28.28 9.17 -8.80
C SER A 125 -27.04 9.02 -7.93
N VAL A 126 -25.88 8.88 -8.57
CA VAL A 126 -24.59 8.75 -7.87
C VAL A 126 -23.70 9.94 -8.19
N ALA A 127 -23.08 10.49 -7.16
CA ALA A 127 -21.98 11.44 -7.29
C ALA A 127 -20.81 11.00 -6.39
N VAL A 128 -19.60 11.46 -6.72
CA VAL A 128 -18.41 11.18 -5.91
C VAL A 128 -17.73 12.49 -5.56
N SER A 129 -17.42 12.64 -4.27
CA SER A 129 -16.52 13.67 -3.77
C SER A 129 -15.29 12.98 -3.20
N ARG A 130 -14.09 13.40 -3.61
CA ARG A 130 -12.82 12.83 -3.13
C ARG A 130 -11.83 13.93 -2.79
N SER A 131 -10.88 13.63 -1.92
CA SER A 131 -9.72 14.50 -1.69
C SER A 131 -8.92 14.70 -2.98
N LYS A 132 -8.24 15.84 -3.09
CA LYS A 132 -7.55 16.28 -4.32
C LYS A 132 -6.43 15.31 -4.74
N ASP A 133 -5.77 14.71 -3.75
CA ASP A 133 -4.66 13.77 -3.85
C ASP A 133 -5.09 12.33 -4.20
N VAL A 134 -6.39 12.02 -4.14
CA VAL A 134 -6.92 10.71 -4.56
C VAL A 134 -7.16 10.74 -6.07
N PRO A 135 -6.57 9.87 -6.89
CA PRO A 135 -6.79 9.86 -8.33
C PRO A 135 -8.24 9.49 -8.70
N PRO A 136 -8.72 9.82 -9.92
CA PRO A 136 -9.97 9.28 -10.44
C PRO A 136 -9.98 7.73 -10.43
N PHE A 137 -11.15 7.14 -10.19
CA PHE A 137 -11.30 5.69 -10.11
C PHE A 137 -12.62 5.22 -10.74
N GLY A 138 -12.61 4.00 -11.27
CA GLY A 138 -13.74 3.39 -11.96
C GLY A 138 -14.74 2.69 -11.02
N PRO A 139 -15.87 2.21 -11.56
CA PRO A 139 -16.38 2.50 -12.91
C PRO A 139 -16.79 3.97 -13.09
N PRO A 140 -16.68 4.56 -14.30
CA PRO A 140 -17.09 5.94 -14.54
C PRO A 140 -18.60 6.12 -14.30
N ILE A 141 -19.01 7.28 -13.79
CA ILE A 141 -20.43 7.61 -13.60
C ILE A 141 -20.92 8.28 -14.89
N PRO A 142 -21.89 7.71 -15.62
CA PRO A 142 -22.44 8.35 -16.80
C PRO A 142 -23.14 9.67 -16.43
N LYS A 143 -22.95 10.72 -17.24
CA LYS A 143 -23.56 12.03 -16.99
C LYS A 143 -25.08 11.95 -17.18
N GLY A 144 -25.84 12.47 -16.23
CA GLY A 144 -27.30 12.60 -16.32
C GLY A 144 -28.08 11.27 -16.22
N VAL A 145 -27.41 10.16 -15.89
CA VAL A 145 -28.05 8.85 -15.79
C VAL A 145 -28.48 8.55 -14.35
N THR A 146 -29.68 8.01 -14.20
CA THR A 146 -30.16 7.37 -12.99
C THR A 146 -30.05 5.85 -13.12
N PHE A 147 -29.75 5.19 -12.01
CA PHE A 147 -29.62 3.73 -11.95
C PHE A 147 -30.90 3.14 -11.36
N PRO A 148 -31.61 2.24 -12.06
CA PRO A 148 -32.72 1.51 -11.46
C PRO A 148 -32.21 0.56 -10.37
N LYS A 149 -33.06 0.27 -9.37
CA LYS A 149 -32.79 -0.77 -8.38
C LYS A 149 -32.60 -2.12 -9.09
N SER A 150 -31.36 -2.60 -9.11
CA SER A 150 -30.96 -3.78 -9.87
C SER A 150 -29.64 -4.35 -9.33
N ALA A 151 -29.38 -5.62 -9.63
CA ALA A 151 -28.08 -6.24 -9.36
C ALA A 151 -26.93 -5.49 -10.06
N VAL A 152 -27.18 -4.94 -11.26
CA VAL A 152 -26.20 -4.14 -12.00
C VAL A 152 -25.81 -2.88 -11.23
N PHE A 153 -26.79 -2.17 -10.65
CA PHE A 153 -26.51 -1.00 -9.82
C PHE A 153 -25.75 -1.36 -8.54
N ARG A 154 -26.13 -2.46 -7.88
CA ARG A 154 -25.40 -3.00 -6.73
C ARG A 154 -23.93 -3.24 -7.08
N ASP A 155 -23.66 -3.98 -8.15
CA ASP A 155 -22.30 -4.35 -8.55
C ASP A 155 -21.48 -3.12 -8.96
N PHE A 156 -22.09 -2.16 -9.67
CA PHE A 156 -21.49 -0.87 -9.96
C PHE A 156 -21.06 -0.15 -8.68
N LEU A 157 -21.95 -0.07 -7.69
CA LEU A 157 -21.70 0.67 -6.46
C LEU A 157 -20.63 0.00 -5.59
N LEU A 158 -20.66 -1.33 -5.45
CA LEU A 158 -19.65 -2.08 -4.72
C LEU A 158 -18.27 -1.95 -5.38
N ALA A 159 -18.20 -2.11 -6.70
CA ALA A 159 -16.95 -1.89 -7.44
C ALA A 159 -16.43 -0.45 -7.29
N LYS A 160 -17.34 0.54 -7.30
CA LYS A 160 -16.98 1.96 -7.13
C LYS A 160 -16.38 2.24 -5.76
N VAL A 161 -16.94 1.65 -4.70
CA VAL A 161 -16.44 1.79 -3.33
C VAL A 161 -15.07 1.15 -3.16
N ILE A 162 -14.91 -0.10 -3.61
CA ILE A 162 -13.61 -0.83 -3.54
C ILE A 162 -12.53 -0.07 -4.30
N ASN A 163 -12.83 0.38 -5.52
CA ASN A 163 -11.89 1.16 -6.32
C ASN A 163 -11.58 2.53 -5.70
N GLY A 164 -12.53 3.13 -4.99
CA GLY A 164 -12.32 4.37 -4.23
C GLY A 164 -11.30 4.19 -3.11
N GLU A 165 -11.36 3.07 -2.38
CA GLU A 165 -10.40 2.71 -1.35
C GLU A 165 -9.01 2.46 -1.95
N ASN A 166 -8.95 1.64 -3.01
CA ASN A 166 -7.70 1.36 -3.73
C ASN A 166 -7.04 2.63 -4.29
N ALA A 167 -7.85 3.60 -4.75
CA ALA A 167 -7.35 4.88 -5.20
C ALA A 167 -6.85 5.74 -4.04
N ALA A 168 -7.54 5.74 -2.90
CA ALA A 168 -7.11 6.49 -1.72
C ALA A 168 -5.75 5.99 -1.19
N HIS A 169 -5.46 4.69 -1.25
CA HIS A 169 -4.14 4.15 -0.90
C HIS A 169 -2.99 4.65 -1.78
N LYS A 170 -3.28 5.18 -2.98
CA LYS A 170 -2.27 5.79 -3.86
C LYS A 170 -1.94 7.23 -3.48
N SER A 171 -2.71 7.84 -2.58
CA SER A 171 -2.48 9.20 -2.12
C SER A 171 -1.25 9.28 -1.22
N GLU A 172 -0.55 10.42 -1.25
CA GLU A 172 0.70 10.63 -0.50
C GLU A 172 0.54 10.36 0.99
N LYS A 173 -0.58 10.80 1.58
CA LYS A 173 -0.87 10.63 3.00
C LYS A 173 -0.98 9.17 3.41
N PHE A 174 -1.71 8.36 2.64
CA PHE A 174 -1.83 6.92 2.91
C PHE A 174 -0.54 6.18 2.61
N ARG A 175 0.18 6.56 1.56
CA ARG A 175 1.52 6.01 1.27
C ARG A 175 2.49 6.27 2.42
N ALA A 176 2.56 7.50 2.93
CA ALA A 176 3.42 7.85 4.05
C ALA A 176 3.07 7.06 5.32
N MET A 177 1.78 6.91 5.63
CA MET A 177 1.32 6.08 6.76
C MET A 177 1.72 4.60 6.57
N ALA A 178 1.48 4.03 5.40
CA ALA A 178 1.84 2.65 5.09
C ALA A 178 3.36 2.41 5.15
N THR A 179 4.17 3.33 4.60
CA THR A 179 5.63 3.28 4.68
C THR A 179 6.11 3.30 6.12
N ARG A 180 5.56 4.20 6.95
CA ARG A 180 5.89 4.26 8.38
C ARG A 180 5.55 2.96 9.10
N THR A 181 4.35 2.41 8.91
CA THR A 181 3.94 1.14 9.52
C THR A 181 4.82 -0.01 9.07
N ARG A 182 5.15 -0.08 7.76
CA ARG A 182 6.07 -1.09 7.21
C ARG A 182 7.46 -0.96 7.84
N GLN A 183 7.98 0.25 8.00
CA GLN A 183 9.27 0.49 8.63
C GLN A 183 9.29 0.02 10.08
N GLU A 184 8.24 0.30 10.87
CA GLU A 184 8.15 -0.17 12.25
C GLU A 184 8.06 -1.71 12.33
N TYR A 185 7.31 -2.36 11.44
CA TYR A 185 7.27 -3.83 11.40
C TYR A 185 8.61 -4.44 10.98
N LEU A 186 9.31 -3.85 10.01
CA LEU A 186 10.64 -4.31 9.61
C LEU A 186 11.66 -4.11 10.73
N LYS A 187 11.54 -3.01 11.49
CA LYS A 187 12.36 -2.75 12.67
C LYS A 187 12.09 -3.78 13.76
N ASP A 188 10.83 -4.06 14.08
CA ASP A 188 10.46 -5.09 15.07
C ASP A 188 10.96 -6.48 14.65
N LEU A 189 10.84 -6.82 13.37
CA LEU A 189 11.39 -8.05 12.81
C LEU A 189 12.92 -8.12 12.98
N ALA A 190 13.62 -7.02 12.67
CA ALA A 190 15.06 -6.92 12.82
C ALA A 190 15.51 -7.00 14.28
N GLU A 191 14.79 -6.37 15.20
CA GLU A 191 15.14 -6.35 16.62
C GLU A 191 14.86 -7.69 17.32
N ASN A 192 13.80 -8.40 16.94
CA ASN A 192 13.34 -9.59 17.65
C ASN A 192 13.72 -10.91 16.98
N PHE A 193 13.95 -10.93 15.66
CA PHE A 193 14.10 -12.17 14.90
C PHE A 193 15.35 -12.25 14.02
N VAL A 194 16.13 -11.18 13.90
CA VAL A 194 17.44 -11.25 13.23
C VAL A 194 18.49 -11.69 14.24
N SER A 195 18.97 -12.93 14.07
CA SER A 195 20.16 -13.41 14.77
C SER A 195 21.39 -12.69 14.24
N THR A 196 22.22 -12.16 15.14
CA THR A 196 23.57 -11.65 14.81
C THR A 196 24.60 -12.76 14.66
N ALA A 197 24.22 -14.02 14.87
CA ALA A 197 25.07 -15.16 14.55
C ALA A 197 25.24 -15.23 13.03
N THR A 198 26.48 -15.14 12.57
CA THR A 198 26.84 -15.63 11.24
C THR A 198 26.42 -17.10 11.13
N VAL A 199 26.00 -17.53 9.94
CA VAL A 199 25.80 -18.97 9.68
C VAL A 199 27.19 -19.60 9.62
N ASP A 200 27.83 -19.78 10.78
CA ASP A 200 29.10 -20.46 10.89
C ASP A 200 28.84 -21.96 10.76
N SER A 201 29.20 -22.50 9.60
CA SER A 201 29.24 -23.94 9.32
C SER A 201 30.39 -24.59 10.09
N ALA A 202 30.28 -24.71 11.42
CA ALA A 202 31.05 -25.67 12.22
C ALA A 202 30.54 -25.68 13.66
N VAL A 203 29.76 -26.70 14.00
CA VAL A 203 29.37 -26.99 15.38
C VAL A 203 30.60 -27.48 16.15
N LYS A 204 31.06 -26.71 17.15
CA LYS A 204 31.75 -27.24 18.33
C LYS A 204 31.15 -26.62 19.59
N PHE A 205 30.43 -27.44 20.34
CA PHE A 205 29.85 -27.06 21.62
C PHE A 205 30.94 -26.71 22.64
N SER A 206 30.75 -25.63 23.39
CA SER A 206 31.44 -25.38 24.66
C SER A 206 30.44 -24.79 25.66
N PHE A 207 30.45 -25.39 26.85
CA PHE A 207 29.44 -25.21 27.89
C PHE A 207 29.53 -23.84 28.59
N ILE A 208 28.38 -23.17 28.65
CA ILE A 208 27.82 -22.31 29.70
C ILE A 208 28.84 -21.51 30.55
N THR A 209 28.92 -20.20 30.29
CA THR A 209 29.18 -19.19 31.32
C THR A 209 28.00 -18.23 31.38
N LEU A 210 27.23 -18.33 32.47
CA LEU A 210 26.06 -17.51 32.74
C LEU A 210 26.52 -16.13 33.24
N GLY A 211 26.74 -15.20 32.31
CA GLY A 211 27.02 -13.80 32.59
C GLY A 211 25.94 -12.91 31.98
N ALA A 212 25.18 -12.22 32.83
CA ALA A 212 24.13 -11.28 32.42
C ALA A 212 24.69 -10.21 31.47
N LYS A 213 24.47 -10.35 30.16
CA LYS A 213 24.79 -9.30 29.19
C LYS A 213 23.73 -8.21 29.26
N LYS A 214 24.13 -7.10 29.86
CA LYS A 214 23.49 -5.78 29.77
C LYS A 214 23.05 -5.53 28.32
N LYS A 215 21.76 -5.26 28.12
CA LYS A 215 21.13 -4.90 26.85
C LYS A 215 21.82 -3.68 26.25
N GLU A 216 22.82 -3.90 25.41
CA GLU A 216 23.43 -2.86 24.60
C GLU A 216 22.48 -2.59 23.44
N ARG A 217 21.99 -1.34 23.34
CA ARG A 217 21.21 -0.91 22.18
C ARG A 217 22.11 -1.04 20.95
N SER A 218 21.87 -2.07 20.14
CA SER A 218 22.51 -2.21 18.83
C SER A 218 22.08 -1.03 17.96
N LYS A 219 22.95 -0.04 17.81
CA LYS A 219 22.79 0.94 16.74
C LYS A 219 22.86 0.15 15.42
N PRO A 220 21.91 0.32 14.49
CA PRO A 220 22.03 -0.29 13.17
C PRO A 220 23.39 0.13 12.58
N ARG A 221 24.15 -0.84 12.04
CA ARG A 221 25.38 -0.52 11.31
C ARG A 221 24.99 0.46 10.21
N LYS A 222 25.73 1.56 10.12
CA LYS A 222 25.58 2.51 9.04
C LYS A 222 25.72 1.73 7.72
N ASP A 223 24.81 1.97 6.78
CA ASP A 223 24.83 1.38 5.42
C ASP A 223 24.62 -0.15 5.36
N ALA A 224 23.99 -0.76 6.38
CA ALA A 224 23.74 -2.21 6.44
C ALA A 224 22.93 -2.77 5.25
N HIS A 225 22.10 -1.95 4.61
CA HIS A 225 21.29 -2.35 3.45
C HIS A 225 22.13 -2.60 2.19
N LEU A 226 23.35 -2.04 2.09
CA LEU A 226 24.27 -2.30 0.97
C LEU A 226 24.80 -3.73 0.96
N HIS A 227 24.76 -4.41 2.10
CA HIS A 227 25.13 -5.82 2.24
C HIS A 227 23.95 -6.79 2.03
N SER A 228 22.78 -6.27 1.64
CA SER A 228 21.64 -7.11 1.29
C SER A 228 21.95 -8.01 0.09
N VAL A 229 21.41 -9.23 0.08
CA VAL A 229 21.49 -10.14 -1.07
C VAL A 229 20.67 -9.60 -2.26
N GLY A 230 19.59 -8.87 -1.96
CA GLY A 230 18.69 -8.29 -2.94
C GLY A 230 19.27 -7.07 -3.67
N ALA A 231 18.56 -6.65 -4.71
CA ALA A 231 18.89 -5.43 -5.44
C ALA A 231 18.60 -4.19 -4.59
N VAL A 232 19.58 -3.28 -4.51
CA VAL A 232 19.37 -1.92 -4.02
C VAL A 232 19.17 -1.03 -5.23
N THR A 233 18.28 -0.04 -5.13
CA THR A 233 17.80 0.73 -6.29
C THR A 233 18.00 2.23 -6.14
N TRP A 234 18.44 2.89 -7.21
CA TRP A 234 18.62 4.35 -7.30
C TRP A 234 17.99 4.91 -8.58
N GLY A 235 17.49 6.14 -8.51
CA GLY A 235 17.09 6.90 -9.71
C GLY A 235 18.32 7.53 -10.35
N VAL A 236 18.53 7.26 -11.63
CA VAL A 236 19.70 7.74 -12.40
C VAL A 236 19.29 8.21 -13.80
N LEU A 237 20.12 9.03 -14.41
CA LEU A 237 20.05 9.34 -15.84
C LEU A 237 21.08 8.48 -16.56
N ALA A 238 20.62 7.47 -17.29
CA ALA A 238 21.49 6.60 -18.09
C ALA A 238 21.72 7.21 -19.47
N ARG A 239 22.97 7.22 -19.94
CA ARG A 239 23.30 7.77 -21.24
C ARG A 239 23.10 6.72 -22.33
N ASP A 240 22.12 6.94 -23.20
CA ASP A 240 21.91 6.11 -24.38
C ASP A 240 22.79 6.63 -25.53
N PHE A 241 23.83 5.87 -25.86
CA PHE A 241 24.74 6.21 -26.96
C PHE A 241 24.11 6.03 -28.34
N GLY A 242 23.04 5.23 -28.47
CA GLY A 242 22.29 5.06 -29.72
C GLY A 242 21.45 6.29 -30.07
N GLN A 243 20.89 6.95 -29.07
CA GLN A 243 20.02 8.13 -29.24
C GLN A 243 20.71 9.46 -28.88
N SER A 244 21.94 9.42 -28.36
CA SER A 244 22.67 10.60 -27.85
C SER A 244 21.86 11.40 -26.82
N ALA A 245 21.05 10.71 -26.02
CA ALA A 245 20.15 11.30 -25.03
C ALA A 245 20.32 10.62 -23.68
N ASP A 246 20.00 11.36 -22.62
CA ASP A 246 19.96 10.81 -21.26
C ASP A 246 18.53 10.32 -20.98
N VAL A 247 18.42 9.08 -20.51
CA VAL A 247 17.16 8.39 -20.23
C VAL A 247 16.99 8.25 -18.72
N ALA A 248 15.82 8.63 -18.20
CA ALA A 248 15.50 8.45 -16.79
C ALA A 248 15.28 6.96 -16.48
N CYS A 249 16.13 6.42 -15.61
CA CYS A 249 16.21 5.00 -15.30
C CYS A 249 16.24 4.74 -13.80
N LEU A 250 15.71 3.58 -13.42
CA LEU A 250 16.00 2.95 -12.14
C LEU A 250 17.18 2.01 -12.31
N LEU A 251 18.30 2.33 -11.65
CA LEU A 251 19.43 1.43 -11.48
C LEU A 251 19.14 0.48 -10.34
N ALA A 252 19.33 -0.82 -10.57
CA ALA A 252 19.21 -1.87 -9.57
C ALA A 252 20.52 -2.68 -9.54
N VAL A 253 21.19 -2.74 -8.39
CA VAL A 253 22.42 -3.52 -8.19
C VAL A 253 22.18 -4.58 -7.11
N SER A 254 22.17 -5.84 -7.52
CA SER A 254 22.14 -7.02 -6.64
C SER A 254 23.54 -7.65 -6.51
N ASN A 255 23.64 -8.78 -5.81
CA ASN A 255 24.89 -9.55 -5.78
C ASN A 255 25.17 -10.26 -7.11
N GLU A 256 24.18 -10.42 -7.98
CA GLU A 256 24.30 -11.21 -9.21
C GLU A 256 24.16 -10.36 -10.48
N PHE A 257 23.38 -9.29 -10.44
CA PHE A 257 23.06 -8.49 -11.62
C PHE A 257 23.06 -6.99 -11.33
N ILE A 258 23.50 -6.25 -12.35
CA ILE A 258 23.26 -4.82 -12.52
C ILE A 258 22.21 -4.67 -13.62
N VAL A 259 21.14 -3.92 -13.35
CA VAL A 259 20.04 -3.70 -14.29
C VAL A 259 19.67 -2.21 -14.32
N LEU A 260 19.42 -1.67 -15.50
CA LEU A 260 18.75 -0.37 -15.69
C LEU A 260 17.38 -0.60 -16.31
N VAL A 261 16.36 0.01 -15.72
CA VAL A 261 14.97 -0.03 -16.21
C VAL A 261 14.51 1.39 -16.50
N GLU A 262 14.08 1.67 -17.72
CA GLU A 262 13.54 2.96 -18.10
C GLU A 262 12.24 3.26 -17.35
N GLU A 263 12.11 4.46 -16.79
CA GLU A 263 10.99 4.78 -15.91
C GLU A 263 9.66 4.90 -16.64
N GLU A 264 9.63 5.40 -17.88
CA GLU A 264 8.39 5.61 -18.62
C GLU A 264 7.86 4.30 -19.23
N SER A 265 8.70 3.60 -19.99
CA SER A 265 8.30 2.39 -20.72
C SER A 265 8.30 1.13 -19.85
N LYS A 266 9.02 1.15 -18.71
CA LYS A 266 9.30 -0.02 -17.86
C LYS A 266 10.11 -1.12 -18.55
N ASN A 267 10.76 -0.81 -19.67
CA ASN A 267 11.64 -1.75 -20.36
C ASN A 267 13.02 -1.81 -19.70
N VAL A 268 13.64 -2.99 -19.75
CA VAL A 268 15.04 -3.16 -19.37
C VAL A 268 15.90 -2.60 -20.49
N VAL A 269 16.67 -1.55 -20.18
CA VAL A 269 17.56 -0.89 -21.16
C VAL A 269 19.00 -1.40 -21.06
N PHE A 270 19.37 -1.99 -19.93
CA PHE A 270 20.65 -2.62 -19.72
C PHE A 270 20.54 -3.69 -18.65
N ASN A 271 21.21 -4.82 -18.85
CA ASN A 271 21.45 -5.82 -17.83
C ASN A 271 22.83 -6.44 -18.01
N CYS A 272 23.50 -6.70 -16.90
CA CYS A 272 24.83 -7.31 -16.88
C CYS A 272 24.96 -8.13 -15.61
N SER A 273 25.57 -9.31 -15.71
CA SER A 273 25.95 -10.07 -14.53
C SER A 273 27.08 -9.34 -13.81
N CYS A 274 27.03 -9.27 -12.47
CA CYS A 274 28.09 -8.65 -11.68
C CYS A 274 29.47 -9.29 -11.93
N ARG A 275 29.51 -10.56 -12.38
CA ARG A 275 30.74 -11.27 -12.75
C ARG A 275 31.39 -10.76 -14.02
N ASP A 276 30.59 -10.17 -14.92
CA ASP A 276 31.08 -9.62 -16.18
C ASP A 276 31.57 -8.19 -15.99
N VAL A 277 31.41 -7.60 -14.80
CA VAL A 277 31.92 -6.26 -14.50
C VAL A 277 33.43 -6.30 -14.28
N ILE A 278 34.15 -5.60 -15.14
CA ILE A 278 35.61 -5.49 -15.10
C ILE A 278 36.03 -4.44 -14.06
N GLY A 279 35.26 -3.37 -13.93
CA GLY A 279 35.51 -2.27 -13.00
C GLY A 279 34.62 -1.06 -13.27
N TRP A 280 34.81 0.00 -12.50
CA TRP A 280 34.07 1.25 -12.65
C TRP A 280 34.94 2.47 -12.36
N THR A 281 34.51 3.61 -12.87
CA THR A 281 35.07 4.93 -12.53
C THR A 281 33.94 5.85 -12.10
N SER A 282 34.15 6.61 -11.02
CA SER A 282 33.22 7.64 -10.56
C SER A 282 33.86 9.02 -10.66
N THR A 283 33.25 9.92 -11.40
CA THR A 283 33.56 11.36 -11.43
C THR A 283 32.43 12.12 -10.73
N VAL A 284 32.55 13.44 -10.53
CA VAL A 284 31.51 14.24 -9.86
C VAL A 284 30.16 14.07 -10.55
N GLY A 285 29.26 13.31 -9.90
CA GLY A 285 27.90 13.05 -10.37
C GLY A 285 27.72 11.94 -11.41
N ILE A 286 28.80 11.32 -11.92
CA ILE A 286 28.74 10.34 -13.02
C ILE A 286 29.48 9.06 -12.64
N VAL A 287 28.86 7.90 -12.88
CA VAL A 287 29.49 6.58 -12.79
C VAL A 287 29.54 5.96 -14.17
N LYS A 288 30.70 5.37 -14.49
CA LYS A 288 30.91 4.56 -15.68
C LYS A 288 31.30 3.16 -15.25
N VAL A 289 30.51 2.17 -15.64
CA VAL A 289 30.77 0.74 -15.35
C VAL A 289 31.25 0.09 -16.63
N PHE A 290 32.36 -0.63 -16.54
CA PHE A 290 32.97 -1.40 -17.64
C PHE A 290 32.67 -2.88 -17.47
N TYR A 291 32.26 -3.54 -18.55
CA TYR A 291 31.84 -4.93 -18.53
C TYR A 291 32.31 -5.73 -19.76
N GLU A 292 32.25 -7.05 -19.64
CA GLU A 292 32.61 -8.06 -20.65
C GLU A 292 33.99 -7.85 -21.30
N ARG A 293 34.02 -7.32 -22.53
CA ARG A 293 35.24 -7.12 -23.33
C ARG A 293 35.67 -5.65 -23.41
N GLY A 294 35.20 -4.82 -22.47
CA GLY A 294 35.50 -3.39 -22.41
C GLY A 294 34.34 -2.48 -22.86
N GLU A 295 33.14 -3.03 -22.96
CA GLU A 295 31.92 -2.22 -23.13
C GLU A 295 31.68 -1.39 -21.87
N CYS A 296 30.93 -0.29 -22.00
CA CYS A 296 30.66 0.57 -20.87
C CYS A 296 29.24 1.13 -20.86
N VAL A 297 28.66 1.17 -19.67
CA VAL A 297 27.42 1.90 -19.39
C VAL A 297 27.75 3.10 -18.52
N MET A 298 27.14 4.24 -18.83
CA MET A 298 27.34 5.48 -18.11
C MET A 298 26.02 6.00 -17.59
N PHE A 299 25.99 6.41 -16.34
CA PHE A 299 24.83 7.02 -15.73
C PHE A 299 25.22 8.09 -14.72
N SER A 300 24.35 9.06 -14.51
CA SER A 300 24.54 10.14 -13.53
C SER A 300 23.43 10.16 -12.49
N ALA A 301 23.74 10.66 -11.31
CA ALA A 301 22.71 10.92 -10.31
C ALA A 301 21.77 12.04 -10.77
N LEU A 302 20.55 12.03 -10.26
CA LEU A 302 19.60 13.14 -10.41
C LEU A 302 20.11 14.39 -9.68
N GLU A 303 19.65 15.58 -10.08
CA GLU A 303 20.06 16.85 -9.46
C GLU A 303 19.88 16.81 -7.92
N ASN A 304 20.91 17.23 -7.18
CA ASN A 304 21.00 17.21 -5.71
C ASN A 304 21.16 15.85 -5.02
N CYS A 305 21.39 14.76 -5.77
CA CYS A 305 21.58 13.40 -5.22
C CYS A 305 23.05 12.92 -5.26
N ALA A 306 24.02 13.79 -4.91
CA ALA A 306 25.45 13.43 -4.98
C ALA A 306 25.87 12.31 -4.00
N GLU A 307 25.13 12.12 -2.91
CA GLU A 307 25.35 11.03 -1.95
C GLU A 307 25.03 9.65 -2.57
N ASP A 308 24.10 9.58 -3.52
CA ASP A 308 23.70 8.33 -4.18
C ASP A 308 24.87 7.72 -4.97
N ILE A 309 25.72 8.55 -5.59
CA ILE A 309 26.91 8.07 -6.31
C ILE A 309 27.86 7.34 -5.36
N ARG A 310 28.05 7.89 -4.15
CA ARG A 310 28.90 7.25 -3.14
C ARG A 310 28.34 5.90 -2.73
N GLU A 311 27.03 5.84 -2.54
CA GLU A 311 26.31 4.63 -2.14
C GLU A 311 26.33 3.55 -3.24
N ILE A 312 26.12 3.93 -4.50
CA ILE A 312 26.20 3.06 -5.66
C ILE A 312 27.60 2.44 -5.76
N VAL A 313 28.65 3.24 -5.62
CA VAL A 313 30.04 2.76 -5.65
C VAL A 313 30.29 1.77 -4.52
N GLN A 314 29.85 2.06 -3.30
CA GLN A 314 29.95 1.13 -2.18
C GLN A 314 29.19 -0.18 -2.43
N ARG A 315 28.00 -0.12 -3.07
CA ARG A 315 27.26 -1.34 -3.43
C ARG A 315 28.01 -2.18 -4.47
N LEU A 316 28.59 -1.55 -5.48
CA LEU A 316 29.40 -2.21 -6.51
C LEU A 316 30.62 -2.89 -5.87
N GLU A 317 31.28 -2.25 -4.91
CA GLU A 317 32.38 -2.84 -4.13
C GLU A 317 31.95 -4.09 -3.37
N VAL A 318 30.75 -4.08 -2.75
CA VAL A 318 30.21 -5.25 -2.04
C VAL A 318 29.94 -6.39 -3.02
N GLY A 319 29.27 -6.12 -4.15
CA GLY A 319 29.00 -7.12 -5.18
C GLY A 319 30.29 -7.77 -5.71
N TYR A 320 31.31 -6.95 -5.97
CA TYR A 320 32.62 -7.40 -6.45
C TYR A 320 33.44 -8.16 -5.38
N SER A 321 33.33 -7.79 -4.10
CA SER A 321 34.10 -8.42 -3.01
C SER A 321 33.55 -9.78 -2.56
N VAL A 322 32.25 -10.02 -2.68
CA VAL A 322 31.63 -11.34 -2.40
C VAL A 322 32.20 -12.42 -3.32
N GLU A 323 32.60 -12.05 -4.54
CA GLU A 323 33.14 -12.98 -5.54
C GLU A 323 34.60 -13.39 -5.25
N LYS A 324 35.47 -12.49 -4.78
CA LYS A 324 36.85 -12.85 -4.42
C LYS A 324 36.96 -13.81 -3.24
N ASN A 325 35.92 -13.89 -2.41
CA ASN A 325 35.85 -14.76 -1.24
C ASN A 325 35.03 -16.04 -1.46
N THR A 326 34.52 -16.30 -2.67
CA THR A 326 33.86 -17.58 -2.98
C THR A 326 34.90 -18.58 -3.48
N PRO A 327 35.20 -19.67 -2.73
CA PRO A 327 36.16 -20.67 -3.19
C PRO A 327 35.60 -21.36 -4.45
N SER A 328 36.45 -21.45 -5.47
CA SER A 328 36.16 -22.22 -6.68
C SER A 328 35.89 -23.67 -6.31
N LEU A 329 34.71 -24.18 -6.70
CA LEU A 329 34.40 -25.60 -6.61
C LEU A 329 35.44 -26.39 -7.42
N PRO A 330 36.05 -27.46 -6.87
CA PRO A 330 36.99 -28.27 -7.62
C PRO A 330 36.26 -28.95 -8.78
N ALA A 331 36.84 -28.80 -9.98
CA ALA A 331 36.40 -29.50 -11.17
C ALA A 331 36.42 -31.01 -10.92
N ASN A 332 35.27 -31.64 -11.08
CA ASN A 332 35.12 -33.09 -10.97
C ASN A 332 35.84 -33.74 -12.18
N PRO A 333 36.91 -34.54 -11.99
CA PRO A 333 37.51 -35.26 -13.11
C PRO A 333 36.54 -36.35 -13.53
N GLN A 334 36.18 -36.35 -14.81
CA GLN A 334 35.44 -37.43 -15.45
C GLN A 334 36.19 -38.76 -15.28
N HIS A 335 35.46 -39.80 -14.87
CA HIS A 335 35.68 -41.16 -15.29
C HIS A 335 34.34 -41.88 -15.46
#